data_AF-A0A1Q6L4P2-F1
#
_entry.id   AF-A0A1Q6L4P2-F1
#
_cell.length_a   1.000
_cell.length_b   1.000
_cell.length_c   1.000
_cell.angle_alpha   90.00
_cell.angle_beta   90.00
_cell.angle_gamma   90.00
#
_symmetry.space_group_name_H-M   'P 1'
#
loop_
_entity.id
_entity.type
_entity.pdbx_description
1 polymer ?
#
loop_
_entity_poly.entity_id
_entity_poly.type
_entity_poly.pdbx_seq_one_letter_code
_entity_poly.pdbx_strand_id
1 'polypeptide(L)'
;MKNPNEILRYFPNSLYENLSNIFKQNPIIWDRLQEIRIRVGRPIILKLRDQDILLEYVVSQSEILQMLERLCENSIYAYKNQICEGFITVKGGHRVGIAGSCVIENGKIINVKYISSLNFRIAREIINCSTNILREVIDKENETIFNTIIVAPPGKGKTTILRDLIRILSNGIKEINFRGMNLRCC
;
A
#
# COMPACT_ATOMS: atom_id res chain seq x y z
N MET A 1 -9.76 1.67 -8.81
CA MET A 1 -8.37 1.93 -8.36
C MET A 1 -8.42 2.68 -7.05
N LYS A 2 -7.46 2.46 -6.14
CA LYS A 2 -7.36 3.24 -4.90
C LYS A 2 -7.10 4.71 -5.23
N ASN A 3 -7.78 5.59 -4.51
CA ASN A 3 -7.72 7.03 -4.75
C ASN A 3 -6.36 7.57 -4.24
N PRO A 4 -5.61 8.39 -5.02
CA PRO A 4 -4.39 9.04 -4.54
C PRO A 4 -4.53 9.73 -3.19
N ASN A 5 -5.72 10.26 -2.89
CA ASN A 5 -6.03 10.95 -1.64
C ASN A 5 -5.90 10.07 -0.39
N GLU A 6 -5.95 8.74 -0.50
CA GLU A 6 -5.71 7.84 0.64
C GLU A 6 -4.30 8.00 1.21
N ILE A 7 -3.33 8.37 0.36
CA ILE A 7 -1.93 8.62 0.72
C ILE A 7 -1.63 10.11 0.82
N LEU A 8 -2.07 10.90 -0.17
CA LEU A 8 -1.70 12.32 -0.25
C LEU A 8 -2.15 13.13 0.96
N ARG A 9 -3.26 12.74 1.63
CA ARG A 9 -3.75 13.42 2.85
C ARG A 9 -2.72 13.53 3.99
N TYR A 10 -1.70 12.66 3.98
CA TYR A 10 -0.63 12.69 4.98
C TYR A 10 0.46 13.71 4.67
N PHE A 11 0.50 14.26 3.45
CA PHE A 11 1.52 15.20 3.00
C PHE A 11 1.15 16.64 3.38
N PRO A 12 2.13 17.51 3.69
CA PRO A 12 1.93 18.95 3.86
C PRO A 12 1.26 19.56 2.62
N ASN A 13 0.57 20.68 2.80
CA ASN A 13 -0.28 21.27 1.75
C ASN A 13 0.49 21.56 0.45
N SER A 14 1.73 22.05 0.54
CA SER A 14 2.59 22.30 -0.63
C SER A 14 2.85 21.03 -1.45
N LEU A 15 3.23 19.95 -0.77
CA LEU A 15 3.50 18.65 -1.38
C LEU A 15 2.24 17.96 -1.87
N TYR A 16 1.13 18.09 -1.14
CA TYR A 16 -0.17 17.59 -1.55
C TYR A 16 -0.57 18.17 -2.90
N GLU A 17 -0.55 19.50 -3.04
CA GLU A 17 -0.93 20.18 -4.28
C GLU A 17 -0.01 19.80 -5.44
N ASN A 18 1.30 19.77 -5.22
CA ASN A 18 2.27 19.41 -6.25
C ASN A 18 2.05 17.96 -6.75
N LEU A 19 2.00 16.99 -5.85
CA LEU A 19 1.77 15.59 -6.21
C LEU A 19 0.38 15.36 -6.81
N SER A 20 -0.66 16.03 -6.29
CA SER A 20 -2.02 15.97 -6.83
C SER A 20 -2.06 16.47 -8.28
N ASN A 21 -1.38 17.59 -8.58
CA ASN A 21 -1.28 18.11 -9.94
C ASN A 21 -0.51 17.16 -10.87
N ILE A 22 0.61 16.58 -10.41
CA ILE A 22 1.36 15.58 -11.19
C ILE A 22 0.48 14.37 -11.53
N PHE A 23 -0.27 13.83 -10.55
CA PHE A 23 -1.11 12.66 -10.77
C PHE A 23 -2.35 12.96 -11.60
N LYS A 24 -2.89 14.19 -11.53
CA LYS A 24 -4.00 14.64 -12.40
C LYS A 24 -3.55 14.81 -13.85
N GLN A 25 -2.38 15.41 -14.08
CA GLN A 25 -1.84 15.65 -15.42
C GLN A 25 -1.36 14.35 -16.08
N ASN A 26 -0.78 13.43 -15.30
CA ASN A 26 -0.30 12.13 -15.78
C ASN A 26 -0.83 10.98 -14.91
N PRO A 27 -2.07 10.51 -15.15
CA PRO A 27 -2.68 9.41 -14.39
C PRO A 27 -1.88 8.11 -14.43
N ILE A 28 -1.09 7.89 -15.48
CA ILE A 28 -0.26 6.69 -15.64
C ILE A 28 0.84 6.59 -14.57
N ILE A 29 1.30 7.73 -14.03
CA ILE A 29 2.25 7.74 -12.91
C ILE A 29 1.59 7.08 -11.71
N TRP A 30 0.37 7.46 -11.35
CA TRP A 30 -0.36 6.85 -10.24
C TRP A 30 -0.71 5.38 -10.48
N ASP A 31 -0.91 4.94 -11.73
CA ASP A 31 -1.15 3.53 -12.06
C ASP A 31 0.12 2.66 -12.02
N ARG A 32 1.31 3.26 -12.14
CA ARG A 32 2.60 2.54 -12.12
C ARG A 32 3.39 2.70 -10.83
N LEU A 33 3.19 3.75 -10.05
CA LEU A 33 3.80 4.05 -8.74
C LEU A 33 3.78 2.89 -7.71
N GLN A 34 4.93 2.40 -7.31
CA GLN A 34 5.07 1.40 -6.26
C GLN A 34 5.43 2.01 -4.92
N GLU A 35 6.30 3.01 -4.92
CA GLU A 35 6.80 3.64 -3.69
C GLU A 35 7.00 5.16 -3.87
N ILE A 36 6.72 5.93 -2.83
CA ILE A 36 7.15 7.34 -2.69
C ILE A 36 8.21 7.37 -1.61
N ARG A 37 9.45 7.68 -1.99
CA ARG A 37 10.59 7.75 -1.06
C ARG A 37 10.89 9.20 -0.74
N ILE A 38 10.94 9.49 0.55
CA ILE A 38 11.14 10.83 1.09
C ILE A 38 12.28 10.77 2.08
N ARG A 39 13.24 11.69 1.96
CA ARG A 39 14.39 11.78 2.87
C ARG A 39 14.79 13.24 3.04
N VAL A 40 15.18 13.61 4.26
CA VAL A 40 15.63 14.98 4.56
C VAL A 40 16.80 15.37 3.68
N GLY A 41 16.73 16.58 3.12
CA GLY A 41 17.79 17.16 2.30
C GLY A 41 17.98 16.46 0.96
N ARG A 42 17.04 15.61 0.53
CA ARG A 42 17.07 14.90 -0.75
C ARG A 42 15.78 15.15 -1.53
N PRO A 43 15.85 15.08 -2.87
CA PRO A 43 14.65 15.12 -3.71
C PRO A 43 13.73 13.92 -3.44
N ILE A 44 12.43 14.08 -3.69
CA ILE A 44 11.46 12.98 -3.59
C ILE A 44 11.66 12.03 -4.78
N ILE A 45 11.63 10.72 -4.52
CA ILE A 45 11.72 9.70 -5.58
C ILE A 45 10.40 8.95 -5.67
N LEU A 46 9.79 8.96 -6.85
CA LEU A 46 8.66 8.13 -7.20
C LEU A 46 9.18 6.87 -7.91
N LYS A 47 9.14 5.73 -7.21
CA LYS A 47 9.48 4.42 -7.81
C LYS A 47 8.28 3.92 -8.60
N LEU A 48 8.41 3.73 -9.90
CA LEU A 48 7.39 3.08 -10.74
C LEU A 48 7.81 1.63 -11.02
N ARG A 49 7.01 0.90 -11.80
CA ARG A 49 7.31 -0.50 -12.17
C ARG A 49 8.56 -0.63 -13.05
N ASP A 50 8.78 0.38 -13.87
CA ASP A 50 9.67 0.40 -15.04
C ASP A 50 10.75 1.47 -14.95
N GLN A 51 10.54 2.52 -14.15
CA GLN A 51 11.47 3.63 -14.02
C GLN A 51 11.30 4.37 -12.68
N ASP A 52 12.21 5.28 -12.40
CA ASP A 52 12.12 6.19 -11.27
C ASP A 52 11.94 7.63 -11.76
N ILE A 53 11.08 8.39 -11.10
CA ILE A 53 10.95 9.84 -11.33
C ILE A 53 11.50 10.57 -10.11
N LEU A 54 12.44 11.48 -10.35
CA LEU A 54 12.95 12.40 -9.34
C LEU A 54 12.11 13.68 -9.40
N LEU A 55 11.54 14.09 -8.26
CA LEU A 55 10.89 15.39 -8.14
C LEU A 55 11.88 16.35 -7.52
N GLU A 56 12.13 17.49 -8.18
CA GLU A 56 13.01 18.58 -7.71
C GLU A 56 12.39 19.35 -6.52
N TYR A 57 12.08 18.62 -5.45
CA TYR A 57 11.55 19.13 -4.21
C TYR A 57 12.40 18.57 -3.07
N VAL A 58 13.17 19.44 -2.42
CA VAL A 58 14.01 19.04 -1.28
C VAL A 58 13.19 19.10 0.00
N VAL A 59 12.99 17.92 0.60
CA VAL A 59 12.15 17.82 1.81
C VAL A 59 12.94 18.22 3.05
N SER A 60 12.34 19.08 3.86
CA SER A 60 12.88 19.51 5.15
C SER A 60 12.56 18.54 6.29
N GLN A 61 13.30 18.65 7.40
CA GLN A 61 13.04 17.85 8.59
C GLN A 61 11.64 18.12 9.18
N SER A 62 11.17 19.39 9.15
CA SER A 62 9.86 19.76 9.67
C SER A 62 8.73 19.13 8.87
N GLU A 63 8.84 19.05 7.55
CA GLU A 63 7.84 18.40 6.70
C GLU A 63 7.74 16.90 6.96
N ILE A 64 8.87 16.21 7.18
CA ILE A 64 8.84 14.79 7.57
C ILE A 64 8.13 14.60 8.91
N LEU A 65 8.39 15.47 9.89
CA LEU A 65 7.72 15.41 11.19
C LEU A 65 6.22 15.69 11.06
N GLN A 66 5.82 16.68 10.25
CA GLN A 66 4.40 16.92 9.96
C GLN A 66 3.73 15.72 9.29
N MET A 67 4.41 15.06 8.34
CA MET A 67 3.89 13.82 7.74
C MET A 67 3.72 12.72 8.77
N LEU A 68 4.70 12.53 9.65
CA LEU A 68 4.66 11.54 10.71
C LEU A 68 3.52 11.81 11.71
N GLU A 69 3.32 13.06 12.13
CA GLU A 69 2.22 13.45 13.02
C GLU A 69 0.86 13.13 12.39
N ARG A 70 0.68 13.48 11.11
CA ARG A 70 -0.54 13.15 10.35
C ARG A 70 -0.74 11.65 10.19
N LEU A 71 0.33 10.88 9.98
CA LEU A 71 0.28 9.42 9.89
C LEU A 71 -0.14 8.77 11.21
N CYS A 72 0.28 9.36 12.33
CA CYS A 72 -0.03 8.90 13.68
C CYS A 72 -1.30 9.55 14.26
N GLU A 73 -2.12 10.22 13.45
CA GLU A 73 -3.35 10.91 13.89
C GLU A 73 -3.10 11.86 15.08
N ASN A 74 -1.98 12.59 15.04
CA ASN A 74 -1.47 13.46 16.10
C ASN A 74 -1.16 12.77 17.44
N SER A 75 -1.06 11.44 17.46
CA SER A 75 -0.73 10.63 18.63
C SER A 75 0.44 9.68 18.35
N ILE A 76 1.64 10.22 18.23
CA ILE A 76 2.87 9.43 17.97
C ILE A 76 3.05 8.30 18.99
N TYR A 77 2.67 8.54 20.24
CA TYR A 77 2.79 7.54 21.31
C TYR A 77 1.90 6.30 21.07
N ALA A 78 0.69 6.48 20.53
CA ALA A 78 -0.21 5.38 20.21
C ALA A 78 0.37 4.45 19.13
N TYR A 79 1.23 4.98 18.26
CA TYR A 79 1.87 4.24 17.17
C TYR A 79 3.31 3.79 17.49
N LYS A 80 3.78 3.95 18.74
CA LYS A 80 5.17 3.65 19.15
C LYS A 80 5.60 2.24 18.76
N ASN A 81 4.76 1.22 18.97
CA ASN A 81 5.08 -0.17 18.63
C ASN A 81 5.31 -0.34 17.11
N GLN A 82 4.42 0.22 16.28
CA GLN A 82 4.55 0.19 14.82
C GLN A 82 5.80 0.95 14.34
N ILE A 83 6.11 2.09 14.96
CA ILE A 83 7.34 2.85 14.67
C ILE A 83 8.59 2.02 15.01
N CYS A 84 8.58 1.28 16.14
CA CYS A 84 9.68 0.40 16.52
C CYS A 84 9.81 -0.82 15.60
N GLU A 85 8.71 -1.30 15.02
CA GLU A 85 8.72 -2.30 13.93
C GLU A 85 9.19 -1.71 12.59
N GLY A 86 9.31 -0.39 12.49
CA GLY A 86 9.85 0.31 11.33
C GLY A 86 8.82 0.64 10.24
N PHE A 87 7.52 0.44 10.48
CA PHE A 87 6.49 0.83 9.52
C PHE A 87 5.13 1.09 10.18
N ILE A 88 4.32 1.96 9.56
CA ILE A 88 2.92 2.21 9.92
C ILE A 88 2.02 1.70 8.80
N THR A 89 0.92 1.03 9.13
CA THR A 89 -0.10 0.65 8.14
C THR A 89 -1.20 1.71 8.12
N VAL A 90 -1.58 2.16 6.91
CA VAL A 90 -2.60 3.20 6.73
C VAL A 90 -3.79 2.70 5.91
N LYS A 91 -4.88 3.49 5.88
CA LYS A 91 -6.09 3.20 5.11
C LYS A 91 -5.76 2.84 3.67
N GLY A 92 -6.49 1.88 3.10
CA GLY A 92 -6.18 1.33 1.77
C GLY A 92 -5.13 0.21 1.82
N GLY A 93 -4.61 -0.14 3.00
CA GLY A 93 -3.62 -1.21 3.16
C GLY A 93 -2.22 -0.83 2.69
N HIS A 94 -1.98 0.47 2.48
CA HIS A 94 -0.64 0.98 2.20
C HIS A 94 0.22 0.90 3.48
N ARG A 95 1.53 0.85 3.29
CA ARG A 95 2.49 0.80 4.41
C ARG A 95 3.47 1.94 4.26
N VAL A 96 3.77 2.61 5.37
CA VAL A 96 4.76 3.69 5.42
C VAL A 96 5.94 3.22 6.25
N GLY A 97 7.04 2.90 5.59
CA GLY A 97 8.30 2.59 6.26
C GLY A 97 8.91 3.84 6.88
N ILE A 98 9.53 3.68 8.05
CA ILE A 98 10.11 4.76 8.84
C ILE A 98 11.57 4.44 9.09
N ALA A 99 12.45 5.42 8.88
CA ALA A 99 13.87 5.28 9.22
C ALA A 99 14.39 6.49 10.00
N GLY A 100 15.24 6.21 10.98
CA GLY A 100 15.84 7.18 11.89
C GLY A 100 16.87 6.51 12.80
N SER A 101 17.25 7.20 13.87
CA SER A 101 18.18 6.69 14.88
C SER A 101 17.44 5.82 15.91
N CYS A 102 17.71 4.53 15.93
CA CYS A 102 17.08 3.60 16.87
C CYS A 102 17.76 3.61 18.24
N VAL A 103 16.96 3.56 19.30
CA VAL A 103 17.41 3.23 20.65
C VAL A 103 17.10 1.76 20.89
N ILE A 104 18.13 0.99 21.20
CA ILE A 104 18.05 -0.47 21.35
C ILE A 104 18.33 -0.83 22.80
N GLU A 105 17.48 -1.68 23.36
CA GLU A 105 17.65 -2.26 24.69
C GLU A 105 17.37 -3.76 24.60
N ASN A 106 18.26 -4.58 25.16
CA ASN A 106 18.14 -6.05 25.14
C ASN A 106 17.89 -6.64 23.73
N GLY A 107 18.53 -6.07 22.70
CA GLY A 107 18.37 -6.50 21.30
C GLY A 107 17.04 -6.10 20.64
N LYS A 108 16.19 -5.32 21.32
CA LYS A 108 14.92 -4.82 20.79
C LYS A 108 14.96 -3.30 20.61
N ILE A 109 14.35 -2.81 19.54
CA ILE A 109 14.17 -1.37 19.34
C ILE A 109 13.07 -0.90 20.29
N ILE A 110 13.41 -0.03 21.24
CA ILE A 110 12.48 0.55 22.22
C ILE A 110 11.98 1.93 21.81
N ASN A 111 12.70 2.60 20.91
CA ASN A 111 12.35 3.91 20.40
C ASN A 111 13.08 4.21 19.08
N VAL A 112 12.51 5.08 18.25
CA VAL A 112 13.15 5.63 17.04
C VAL A 112 13.14 7.15 17.16
N LYS A 113 14.33 7.74 17.24
CA LYS A 113 14.56 9.20 17.30
C LYS A 113 15.04 9.71 15.95
N TYR A 114 14.95 11.02 15.73
CA TYR A 114 15.50 11.67 14.52
C TYR A 114 15.06 11.01 13.21
N ILE A 115 13.75 10.79 13.08
CA ILE A 115 13.16 10.21 11.87
C ILE A 115 13.51 11.13 10.69
N SER A 116 14.22 10.58 9.72
CA SER A 116 14.80 11.34 8.60
C SER A 116 14.36 10.82 7.23
N SER A 117 13.59 9.73 7.19
CA SER A 117 13.04 9.19 5.97
C SER A 117 11.71 8.49 6.18
N LEU A 118 10.83 8.64 5.19
CA LEU A 118 9.56 7.94 5.06
C LEU A 118 9.52 7.27 3.68
N ASN A 119 9.03 6.03 3.62
CA ASN A 119 8.79 5.31 2.38
C ASN A 119 7.33 4.87 2.32
N PHE A 120 6.52 5.52 1.50
CA PHE A 120 5.14 5.13 1.27
C PHE A 120 5.08 4.04 0.21
N ARG A 121 4.82 2.80 0.61
CA ARG A 121 4.59 1.68 -0.29
C ARG A 121 3.10 1.57 -0.65
N ILE A 122 2.83 1.72 -1.94
CA ILE A 122 1.47 1.80 -2.47
C ILE A 122 0.90 0.39 -2.68
N ALA A 123 -0.02 -0.03 -1.81
CA ALA A 123 -0.85 -1.19 -2.04
C ALA A 123 -1.66 -1.06 -3.33
N ARG A 124 -1.48 -2.02 -4.23
CA ARG A 124 -2.26 -2.16 -5.46
C ARG A 124 -3.10 -3.41 -5.42
N GLU A 125 -4.32 -3.26 -5.91
CA GLU A 125 -5.18 -4.37 -6.31
C GLU A 125 -5.23 -4.38 -7.83
N ILE A 126 -4.98 -5.54 -8.43
CA ILE A 126 -5.28 -5.76 -9.84
C ILE A 126 -6.67 -6.38 -9.85
N ILE A 127 -7.61 -5.69 -10.51
CA ILE A 127 -9.01 -6.08 -10.56
C ILE A 127 -9.20 -7.02 -11.75
N ASN A 128 -9.99 -8.08 -11.57
CA ASN A 128 -10.38 -9.03 -12.61
C ASN A 128 -9.20 -9.81 -13.22
N CYS A 129 -8.08 -9.94 -12.52
CA CYS A 129 -6.97 -10.79 -12.97
C CYS A 129 -7.22 -12.28 -12.72
N SER A 130 -8.17 -12.61 -11.85
CA SER A 130 -8.58 -13.98 -11.55
C SER A 130 -9.77 -14.48 -12.39
N THR A 131 -10.33 -13.65 -13.27
CA THR A 131 -11.53 -14.00 -14.06
C THR A 131 -11.36 -15.27 -14.88
N ASN A 132 -10.17 -15.49 -15.45
CA ASN A 132 -9.89 -16.66 -16.28
C ASN A 132 -9.92 -17.97 -15.48
N ILE A 133 -9.62 -17.94 -14.18
CA ILE A 133 -9.59 -19.13 -13.32
C ILE A 133 -10.91 -19.37 -12.58
N LEU A 134 -11.88 -18.44 -12.63
CA LEU A 134 -13.15 -18.57 -11.91
C LEU A 134 -13.91 -19.85 -12.26
N ARG A 135 -13.81 -20.30 -13.52
CA ARG A 135 -14.47 -21.53 -14.00
C ARG A 135 -13.92 -22.79 -13.35
N GLU A 136 -12.65 -22.77 -12.95
CA GLU A 136 -11.97 -23.89 -12.29
C GLU A 136 -12.16 -23.88 -10.77
N VAL A 137 -12.54 -22.73 -10.22
CA VAL A 137 -12.73 -22.53 -8.77
C VAL A 137 -14.18 -22.68 -8.35
N ILE A 138 -15.13 -22.26 -9.18
CA ILE A 138 -16.56 -22.26 -8.85
C ILE A 138 -17.17 -23.63 -9.13
N ASP A 139 -17.77 -24.21 -8.10
CA ASP A 139 -18.63 -25.37 -8.22
C ASP A 139 -20.08 -24.89 -8.43
N LYS A 140 -20.49 -24.86 -9.70
CA LYS A 140 -21.84 -24.40 -10.08
C LYS A 140 -22.94 -25.37 -9.67
N GLU A 141 -22.65 -26.67 -9.57
CA GLU A 141 -23.66 -27.68 -9.26
C GLU A 141 -24.07 -27.59 -7.79
N ASN A 142 -23.10 -27.35 -6.91
CA ASN A 142 -23.32 -27.29 -5.47
C ASN A 142 -23.40 -25.84 -4.93
N GLU A 143 -23.49 -24.83 -5.81
CA GLU A 143 -23.47 -23.40 -5.47
C GLU A 143 -22.34 -23.02 -4.49
N THR A 144 -21.14 -23.57 -4.69
CA THR A 144 -20.00 -23.44 -3.78
C THR A 144 -18.69 -23.24 -4.55
N ILE A 145 -17.55 -23.43 -3.88
CA ILE A 145 -16.22 -23.38 -4.48
C ILE A 145 -15.42 -24.65 -4.21
N PHE A 146 -14.54 -25.01 -5.13
CA PHE A 146 -13.56 -26.06 -4.93
C PHE A 146 -12.42 -25.59 -4.03
N ASN A 147 -11.90 -26.50 -3.22
CA ASN A 147 -10.65 -26.29 -2.50
C ASN A 147 -9.52 -26.09 -3.52
N THR A 148 -9.00 -24.86 -3.61
CA THR A 148 -8.07 -24.45 -4.65
C THR A 148 -6.73 -24.04 -4.04
N ILE A 149 -5.64 -24.58 -4.57
CA ILE A 149 -4.27 -24.16 -4.22
C ILE A 149 -3.67 -23.40 -5.40
N ILE A 150 -3.23 -22.16 -5.15
CA ILE A 150 -2.57 -21.33 -6.17
C ILE A 150 -1.05 -21.45 -6.01
N VAL A 151 -0.39 -22.11 -6.96
CA VAL A 151 1.07 -22.31 -6.96
C VAL A 151 1.74 -21.43 -8.01
N ALA A 152 2.72 -20.62 -7.60
CA ALA A 152 3.58 -19.87 -8.52
C ALA A 152 4.91 -19.46 -7.86
N PRO A 153 5.98 -19.22 -8.64
CA PRO A 153 7.24 -18.70 -8.12
C PRO A 153 7.08 -17.36 -7.36
N PRO A 154 8.03 -17.01 -6.47
CA PRO A 154 8.04 -15.71 -5.80
C PRO A 154 7.93 -14.54 -6.78
N GLY A 155 7.14 -13.52 -6.44
CA GLY A 155 6.96 -12.33 -7.27
C GLY A 155 6.01 -12.47 -8.48
N LYS A 156 5.50 -13.67 -8.80
CA LYS A 156 4.63 -13.90 -9.98
C LYS A 156 3.14 -13.59 -9.74
N GLY A 157 2.82 -12.72 -8.78
CA GLY A 157 1.44 -12.24 -8.61
C GLY A 157 0.46 -13.22 -7.94
N LYS A 158 0.94 -14.33 -7.34
CA LYS A 158 0.07 -15.31 -6.64
C LYS A 158 -0.90 -14.66 -5.65
N THR A 159 -0.39 -13.76 -4.80
CA THR A 159 -1.20 -13.07 -3.79
C THR A 159 -2.12 -12.03 -4.41
N THR A 160 -1.78 -11.53 -5.61
CA THR A 160 -2.64 -10.63 -6.36
C THR A 160 -3.85 -11.36 -6.92
N ILE A 161 -3.63 -12.54 -7.54
CA ILE A 161 -4.71 -13.40 -8.02
C ILE A 161 -5.58 -13.86 -6.85
N LEU A 162 -4.98 -14.33 -5.75
CA LEU A 162 -5.72 -14.77 -4.57
C LEU A 162 -6.64 -13.67 -4.02
N ARG A 163 -6.12 -12.45 -3.83
CA ARG A 163 -6.94 -11.32 -3.35
C ARG A 163 -8.07 -10.95 -4.31
N ASP A 164 -7.79 -10.99 -5.61
CA ASP A 164 -8.79 -10.70 -6.64
C ASP A 164 -9.91 -11.75 -6.64
N LEU A 165 -9.54 -13.03 -6.57
CA LEU A 165 -10.44 -14.17 -6.54
C LEU A 165 -11.38 -14.09 -5.33
N ILE A 166 -10.84 -13.85 -4.14
CA ILE A 166 -11.62 -13.66 -2.91
C ILE A 166 -12.62 -12.53 -3.08
N ARG A 167 -12.17 -11.39 -3.63
CA ARG A 167 -13.06 -10.22 -3.81
C ARG A 167 -14.23 -10.54 -4.75
N ILE A 168 -13.97 -11.20 -5.87
CA ILE A 168 -15.03 -11.55 -6.84
C ILE A 168 -16.02 -12.53 -6.20
N LEU A 169 -15.51 -13.60 -5.60
CA LEU A 169 -16.34 -14.65 -5.01
C LEU A 169 -17.14 -14.16 -3.78
N SER A 170 -16.57 -13.28 -2.95
CA SER A 170 -17.29 -12.70 -1.82
C SER A 170 -18.35 -11.68 -2.25
N ASN A 171 -18.15 -10.96 -3.35
CA ASN A 171 -19.18 -10.05 -3.89
C ASN A 171 -20.28 -10.79 -4.68
N GLY A 172 -20.00 -12.00 -5.16
CA GLY A 172 -20.87 -12.72 -6.08
C GLY A 172 -20.69 -12.27 -7.53
N ILE A 173 -21.21 -13.08 -8.46
CA ILE A 173 -21.10 -12.85 -9.91
C ILE A 173 -22.50 -12.94 -10.50
N LYS A 174 -23.06 -11.78 -10.90
CA LYS A 174 -24.44 -11.68 -11.40
C LYS A 174 -24.61 -12.40 -12.74
N GLU A 175 -23.61 -12.34 -13.60
CA GLU A 175 -23.62 -12.89 -14.96
C GLU A 175 -23.82 -14.42 -14.98
N ILE A 176 -23.48 -15.09 -13.89
CA ILE A 176 -23.64 -16.55 -13.73
C ILE A 176 -24.54 -16.91 -12.54
N ASN A 177 -25.30 -15.95 -12.00
CA ASN A 177 -26.15 -16.11 -10.80
C ASN A 177 -25.42 -16.70 -9.57
N PHE A 178 -24.11 -16.47 -9.45
CA PHE A 178 -23.35 -16.93 -8.29
C PHE A 178 -23.49 -15.96 -7.13
N ARG A 179 -23.97 -16.44 -5.98
CA ARG A 179 -24.16 -15.62 -4.78
C ARG A 179 -22.83 -15.40 -4.06
N GLY A 180 -22.67 -14.22 -3.45
CA GLY A 180 -21.47 -13.91 -2.67
C GLY A 180 -21.33 -14.83 -1.45
N MET A 181 -20.10 -15.27 -1.17
CA MET A 181 -19.82 -16.19 -0.06
C MET A 181 -18.71 -15.70 0.87
N ASN A 182 -18.76 -16.09 2.14
CA ASN A 182 -17.68 -15.86 3.08
C ASN A 182 -16.58 -16.91 2.87
N LEU A 183 -15.36 -16.43 2.61
CA LEU A 183 -14.23 -17.28 2.27
C LEU A 183 -13.21 -17.28 3.41
N ARG A 184 -12.68 -18.46 3.72
CA ARG A 184 -11.52 -18.61 4.61
C ARG A 184 -10.32 -19.03 3.78
N CYS A 185 -9.20 -18.35 3.97
CA CYS A 185 -7.92 -18.69 3.36
C CYS A 185 -7.01 -19.22 4.46
N CYS A 186 -6.49 -20.43 4.25
CA CYS A 186 -5.50 -21.07 5.11
C CYS A 186 -4.12 -20.99 4.47
#